data_AF-A0A8T2W0L1-F1
#
_entry.id   AF-A0A8T2W0L1-F1
#
_cell.length_a   1.000
_cell.length_b   1.000
_cell.length_c   1.000
_cell.angle_alpha   90.00
_cell.angle_beta   90.00
_cell.angle_gamma   90.00
#
_symmetry.space_group_name_H-M   'P 1'
#
loop_
_entity.id
_entity.type
_entity.pdbx_description
1 polymer ?
#
loop_
_entity_poly.entity_id
_entity_poly.type
_entity_poly.pdbx_seq_one_letter_code
_entity_poly.pdbx_strand_id
1 'polypeptide(L)'
;MHDTASDSNSIHQCTSTSVGCPACKDLEPVWQRLAADLGPGGILVGKIDGTKNRALMTRFSVRHFPSIYHITGVETREYSGRHTLQDLSAFAMGNWKKVEPRTGCASPVSRCGRLYGEIGKLPARGKAKYFELRDQKQYSDVSLFAGMLAVPVLVHLKCDTILSGRKFSSIGEPTSPTDQNTSATAVAATVSGQPEENKKKKKRKKQRTIHVDPFSLPLPPSAFTSYQGQDQFRFSVTHQSTRSSARVCKIETPHGTITTPGYVPVATNAALKAVDTTVADSLGVELMFCNTYHLMLHPGSETVEQAGGLHSFMSRRRDRPLITDSGGFQAFSLAYGTVHQELHSSLKRKSSPSSEKRTRDGNLVLKISEEGITFRSYRDGTPMLLSPESSISAQKSLAADIILPLDELPPYHISEDILAASVARSHRWEARSLLHHIKEPREQACYGIIHGGSSTELRKASSRYISSLPFDGFAVGGSLGKTSEELFEIMQNVMGWLPRDRPVHVLGIADPINITRLATLGCDTFDSCHATRVGRHGAMLTEIGNLRVAAGDHKSAHRTPVDNCSCPTCTTYSLAYLHHLVKANEPIAATLLSVHNIYFMVEMMKKLHFAILNNEV
;
A
#
# COMPACT_ATOMS: atom_id res chain seq x y z
N MET A 1 5.69 -43.63 -6.80
CA MET A 1 4.23 -43.64 -7.00
C MET A 1 3.96 -44.09 -8.42
N HIS A 2 4.02 -45.40 -8.65
CA HIS A 2 3.18 -45.99 -9.69
C HIS A 2 1.74 -46.03 -9.15
N ASP A 3 0.76 -46.08 -10.05
CA ASP A 3 -0.69 -45.98 -9.83
C ASP A 3 -1.29 -47.07 -8.91
N THR A 4 -0.86 -47.14 -7.65
CA THR A 4 -1.42 -48.03 -6.63
C THR A 4 -1.66 -47.20 -5.37
N ALA A 5 -2.67 -46.34 -5.43
CA ALA A 5 -3.26 -45.69 -4.26
C ALA A 5 -4.77 -45.92 -4.31
N SER A 6 -5.14 -47.19 -4.23
CA SER A 6 -6.50 -47.63 -3.92
C SER A 6 -6.39 -48.63 -2.77
N ASP A 7 -7.06 -48.29 -1.68
CA ASP A 7 -7.44 -49.18 -0.58
C ASP A 7 -6.34 -49.64 0.39
N SER A 8 -6.04 -48.77 1.35
CA SER A 8 -5.74 -49.10 2.77
C SER A 8 -5.26 -47.84 3.49
N ASN A 9 -5.43 -47.77 4.82
CA ASN A 9 -4.94 -46.70 5.71
C ASN A 9 -3.42 -46.54 5.62
N SER A 10 -2.95 -45.90 4.56
CA SER A 10 -1.53 -45.70 4.26
C SER A 10 -1.25 -44.20 4.29
N ILE A 11 -0.45 -43.80 5.28
CA ILE A 11 0.07 -42.44 5.40
C ILE A 11 1.20 -42.32 4.40
N HIS A 12 1.05 -41.46 3.38
CA HIS A 12 2.11 -41.19 2.42
C HIS A 12 2.76 -39.85 2.73
N GLN A 13 4.00 -39.87 3.20
CA GLN A 13 4.77 -38.64 3.36
C GLN A 13 5.54 -38.37 2.06
N CYS A 14 5.25 -37.27 1.38
CA CYS A 14 5.89 -36.93 0.11
C CYS A 14 6.83 -35.75 0.31
N THR A 15 8.13 -35.97 0.14
CA THR A 15 9.09 -34.88 -0.04
C THR A 15 9.29 -34.60 -1.52
N SER A 16 9.12 -33.34 -1.92
CA SER A 16 9.73 -32.88 -3.15
C SER A 16 11.19 -32.52 -2.85
N THR A 17 12.13 -33.10 -3.58
CA THR A 17 13.57 -32.81 -3.49
C THR A 17 14.07 -32.35 -4.85
N SER A 18 15.13 -31.56 -4.88
CA SER A 18 15.78 -31.17 -6.14
C SER A 18 17.26 -31.55 -6.12
N VAL A 19 17.75 -32.05 -7.27
CA VAL A 19 19.16 -32.37 -7.46
C VAL A 19 19.96 -31.06 -7.37
N GLY A 20 20.71 -30.89 -6.27
CA GLY A 20 21.54 -29.72 -6.03
C GLY A 20 21.11 -28.79 -4.89
N CYS A 21 19.97 -29.03 -4.22
CA CYS A 21 19.57 -28.25 -3.05
C CYS A 21 20.32 -28.67 -1.77
N PRO A 22 21.10 -27.79 -1.12
CA PRO A 22 21.82 -28.11 0.13
C PRO A 22 20.89 -28.57 1.25
N ALA A 23 19.76 -27.87 1.45
CA ALA A 23 18.78 -28.22 2.48
C ALA A 23 18.10 -29.59 2.25
N CYS A 24 18.02 -30.06 1.00
CA CYS A 24 17.55 -31.42 0.70
C CYS A 24 18.62 -32.47 1.01
N LYS A 25 19.91 -32.16 0.83
CA LYS A 25 21.01 -33.05 1.19
C LYS A 25 21.13 -33.20 2.71
N ASP A 26 20.97 -32.10 3.44
CA ASP A 26 21.03 -32.09 4.91
C ASP A 26 19.87 -32.89 5.54
N LEU A 27 18.72 -32.93 4.86
CA LEU A 27 17.53 -33.67 5.30
C LEU A 27 17.59 -35.17 4.98
N GLU A 28 18.38 -35.59 3.98
CA GLU A 28 18.47 -36.97 3.52
C GLU A 28 18.73 -38.01 4.64
N PRO A 29 19.72 -37.83 5.55
CA PRO A 29 19.97 -38.81 6.60
C PRO A 29 18.82 -38.91 7.62
N VAL A 30 18.18 -37.79 7.93
CA VAL A 30 16.99 -37.74 8.81
C VAL A 30 15.82 -38.46 8.14
N TRP A 31 15.65 -38.28 6.83
CA TRP A 31 14.56 -38.87 6.07
C TRP A 31 14.68 -40.40 5.93
N GLN A 32 15.88 -40.91 5.68
CA GLN A 32 16.14 -42.35 5.63
C GLN A 32 15.86 -43.02 6.97
N ARG A 33 16.24 -42.37 8.08
CA ARG A 33 15.98 -42.88 9.42
C ARG A 33 14.50 -42.85 9.77
N LEU A 34 13.79 -41.77 9.41
CA LEU A 34 12.33 -41.67 9.57
C LEU A 34 11.59 -42.79 8.82
N ALA A 35 12.02 -43.13 7.61
CA ALA A 35 11.44 -44.22 6.84
C ALA A 35 11.66 -45.59 7.49
N ALA A 36 12.85 -45.81 8.07
CA ALA A 36 13.16 -47.04 8.79
C ALA A 36 12.36 -47.17 10.11
N ASP A 37 12.23 -46.08 10.87
CA ASP A 37 11.55 -46.06 12.17
C ASP A 37 10.02 -46.22 12.03
N LEU A 38 9.42 -45.63 10.99
CA LEU A 38 7.97 -45.60 10.79
C LEU A 38 7.44 -46.72 9.89
N GLY A 39 8.29 -47.33 9.08
CA GLY A 39 7.93 -48.43 8.17
C GLY A 39 7.24 -49.62 8.87
N PRO A 40 7.77 -50.14 10.01
CA PRO A 40 7.14 -51.22 10.77
C PRO A 40 5.75 -50.85 11.34
N GLY A 41 5.48 -49.55 11.53
CA GLY A 41 4.20 -49.02 12.02
C GLY A 41 3.16 -48.78 10.94
N GLY A 42 3.40 -49.21 9.70
CA GLY A 42 2.47 -49.06 8.57
C GLY A 42 2.44 -47.65 7.94
N ILE A 43 3.39 -46.78 8.29
CA ILE A 43 3.51 -45.43 7.73
C ILE A 43 4.55 -45.44 6.61
N LEU A 44 4.14 -45.05 5.40
CA LEU A 44 4.99 -45.05 4.22
C LEU A 44 5.63 -43.67 3.99
N VAL A 45 6.95 -43.63 4.11
CA VAL A 45 7.74 -42.42 3.85
C VAL A 45 8.30 -42.49 2.43
N GLY A 46 7.93 -41.52 1.59
CA GLY A 46 8.28 -41.47 0.17
C GLY A 46 9.06 -40.22 -0.23
N LYS A 47 10.06 -40.40 -1.09
CA LYS A 47 10.82 -39.30 -1.69
C LYS A 47 10.48 -39.14 -3.16
N ILE A 48 10.26 -37.91 -3.59
CA ILE A 48 10.00 -37.56 -5.00
C ILE A 48 11.00 -36.50 -5.45
N ASP A 49 11.63 -36.73 -6.60
CA ASP A 49 12.42 -35.71 -7.28
C ASP A 49 11.50 -34.77 -8.06
N GLY A 50 11.34 -33.55 -7.54
CA GLY A 50 10.49 -32.53 -8.14
C GLY A 50 11.04 -31.96 -9.45
N THR A 51 12.34 -32.08 -9.70
CA THR A 51 12.94 -31.63 -10.97
C THR A 51 12.58 -32.55 -12.13
N LYS A 52 12.40 -33.85 -11.83
CA LYS A 52 11.98 -34.87 -12.80
C LYS A 52 10.45 -35.02 -12.89
N ASN A 53 9.71 -34.69 -11.83
CA ASN A 53 8.26 -34.90 -11.75
C ASN A 53 7.45 -33.59 -11.73
N ARG A 54 7.52 -32.82 -12.82
CA ARG A 54 6.87 -31.50 -12.94
C ARG A 54 5.34 -31.53 -12.77
N ALA A 55 4.69 -32.62 -13.17
CA ALA A 55 3.25 -32.80 -12.98
C ALA A 55 2.88 -32.87 -11.49
N LEU A 56 3.67 -33.59 -10.68
CA LEU A 56 3.48 -33.66 -9.23
C LEU A 56 3.80 -32.33 -8.53
N MET A 57 4.82 -31.62 -9.00
CA MET A 57 5.13 -30.26 -8.49
C MET A 57 3.96 -29.29 -8.69
N THR A 58 3.34 -29.34 -9.87
CA THR A 58 2.18 -28.50 -10.20
C THR A 58 0.97 -28.90 -9.37
N ARG A 59 0.70 -30.21 -9.29
CA ARG A 59 -0.43 -30.80 -8.54
C ARG A 59 -0.39 -30.46 -7.05
N PHE A 60 0.78 -30.60 -6.42
CA PHE A 60 0.96 -30.26 -5.00
C PHE A 60 1.23 -28.78 -4.75
N SER A 61 1.29 -27.97 -5.82
CA SER A 61 1.63 -26.54 -5.77
C SER A 61 2.95 -26.24 -5.04
N VAL A 62 3.94 -27.11 -5.24
CA VAL A 62 5.25 -27.00 -4.58
C VAL A 62 6.01 -25.80 -5.14
N ARG A 63 6.43 -24.88 -4.25
CA ARG A 63 7.14 -23.64 -4.62
C ARG A 63 8.57 -23.54 -4.06
N HIS A 64 8.96 -24.44 -3.16
CA HIS A 64 10.29 -24.49 -2.55
C HIS A 64 10.70 -25.94 -2.23
N PHE A 65 11.99 -26.16 -1.96
CA PHE A 65 12.55 -27.46 -1.63
C PHE A 65 13.37 -27.37 -0.33
N PRO A 66 13.31 -28.36 0.57
CA PRO A 66 12.34 -29.45 0.59
C PRO A 66 10.93 -28.95 0.96
N SER A 67 9.90 -29.55 0.38
CA SER A 67 8.52 -29.40 0.87
C SER A 67 8.01 -30.77 1.31
N ILE A 68 7.47 -30.85 2.52
CA ILE A 68 7.06 -32.09 3.19
C ILE A 68 5.54 -32.09 3.31
N TYR A 69 4.90 -33.12 2.78
CA TYR A 69 3.45 -33.30 2.88
C TYR A 69 3.11 -34.57 3.63
N HIS A 70 2.05 -34.52 4.44
CA HIS A 70 1.40 -35.67 5.04
C HIS A 70 0.07 -35.92 4.31
N ILE A 71 -0.15 -37.15 3.87
CA ILE A 71 -1.31 -37.55 3.07
C ILE A 71 -2.03 -38.69 3.78
N THR A 72 -3.33 -38.53 4.00
CA THR A 72 -4.23 -39.54 4.59
C THR A 72 -5.52 -39.61 3.77
N GLY A 73 -5.70 -40.68 3.00
CA GLY A 73 -6.85 -40.81 2.10
C GLY A 73 -6.91 -39.67 1.09
N VAL A 74 -7.97 -38.85 1.16
CA VAL A 74 -8.15 -37.67 0.30
C VAL A 74 -7.62 -36.37 0.90
N GLU A 75 -7.09 -36.39 2.11
CA GLU A 75 -6.59 -35.21 2.80
C GLU A 75 -5.09 -35.03 2.58
N THR A 76 -4.65 -33.78 2.39
CA THR A 76 -3.23 -33.45 2.34
C THR A 76 -2.93 -32.26 3.24
N ARG A 77 -1.86 -32.38 4.02
CA ARG A 77 -1.37 -31.34 4.95
C ARG A 77 0.08 -31.03 4.64
N GLU A 78 0.45 -29.76 4.68
CA GLU A 78 1.84 -29.32 4.51
C GLU A 78 2.49 -29.17 5.88
N TYR A 79 3.69 -29.72 6.04
CA TYR A 79 4.46 -29.60 7.26
C TYR A 79 5.32 -28.34 7.25
N SER A 80 5.22 -27.52 8.30
CA SER A 80 5.93 -26.25 8.45
C SER A 80 6.85 -26.18 9.69
N GLY A 81 7.04 -27.30 10.39
CA GLY A 81 7.88 -27.39 11.58
C GLY A 81 9.37 -27.61 11.29
N ARG A 82 10.16 -27.90 12.33
CA ARG A 82 11.60 -28.15 12.20
C ARG A 82 11.85 -29.50 11.56
N HIS A 83 12.86 -29.59 10.69
CA HIS A 83 13.18 -30.83 9.97
C HIS A 83 14.06 -31.79 10.78
N THR A 84 13.75 -32.00 12.06
CA THR A 84 14.45 -32.97 12.91
C THR A 84 13.71 -34.31 12.90
N LEU A 85 14.41 -35.42 13.22
CA LEU A 85 13.79 -36.74 13.29
C LEU A 85 12.64 -36.78 14.31
N GLN A 86 12.84 -36.16 15.48
CA GLN A 86 11.86 -36.12 16.55
C GLN A 86 10.59 -35.37 16.13
N ASP A 87 10.74 -34.20 15.52
CA ASP A 87 9.61 -33.36 15.12
C ASP A 87 8.82 -33.99 13.96
N LEU A 88 9.51 -34.60 13.00
CA LEU A 88 8.87 -35.30 11.87
C LEU A 88 8.16 -36.58 12.32
N SER A 89 8.78 -37.35 13.22
CA SER A 89 8.17 -38.55 13.80
C SER A 89 6.93 -38.20 14.63
N ALA A 90 7.01 -37.18 15.49
CA ALA A 90 5.87 -36.70 16.27
C ALA A 90 4.74 -36.16 15.37
N PHE A 91 5.10 -35.52 14.25
CA PHE A 91 4.13 -35.11 13.24
C PHE A 91 3.43 -36.29 12.61
N ALA A 92 4.16 -37.28 12.11
CA ALA A 92 3.61 -38.48 11.46
C ALA A 92 2.73 -39.31 12.41
N MET A 93 3.09 -39.41 13.69
CA MET A 93 2.37 -40.21 14.69
C MET A 93 1.08 -39.55 15.21
N GLY A 94 0.83 -38.27 14.95
CA GLY A 94 -0.47 -37.68 15.33
C GLY A 94 -0.54 -36.15 15.43
N ASN A 95 0.59 -35.42 15.50
CA ASN A 95 0.52 -33.96 15.54
C ASN A 95 -0.02 -33.35 14.24
N TRP A 96 -0.09 -34.12 13.14
CA TRP A 96 -0.80 -33.71 11.92
C TRP A 96 -2.27 -33.37 12.15
N LYS A 97 -2.93 -33.92 13.20
CA LYS A 97 -4.33 -33.59 13.53
C LYS A 97 -4.54 -32.14 13.94
N LYS A 98 -3.47 -31.44 14.35
CA LYS A 98 -3.49 -30.02 14.72
C LYS A 98 -3.40 -29.08 13.51
N VAL A 99 -3.16 -29.63 12.32
CA VAL A 99 -3.05 -28.89 11.06
C VAL A 99 -4.28 -29.16 10.21
N GLU A 100 -4.96 -28.10 9.79
CA GLU A 100 -6.15 -28.22 8.93
C GLU A 100 -5.79 -28.86 7.58
N PRO A 101 -6.55 -29.89 7.13
CA PRO A 101 -6.34 -30.52 5.83
C PRO A 101 -6.77 -29.63 4.67
N ARG A 102 -6.06 -29.74 3.54
CA ARG A 102 -6.62 -29.34 2.25
C ARG A 102 -7.71 -30.36 1.87
N THR A 103 -8.95 -29.90 1.74
CA THR A 103 -10.13 -30.73 1.40
C THR A 103 -10.69 -30.41 0.01
N GLY A 104 -11.58 -31.28 -0.51
CA GLY A 104 -12.26 -31.07 -1.79
C GLY A 104 -11.31 -30.91 -2.99
N CYS A 105 -11.63 -29.99 -3.91
CA CYS A 105 -10.80 -29.73 -5.09
C CYS A 105 -9.47 -29.03 -4.77
N ALA A 106 -9.27 -28.53 -3.54
CA ALA A 106 -7.99 -28.00 -3.07
C ALA A 106 -7.00 -29.10 -2.63
N SER A 107 -7.48 -30.33 -2.43
CA SER A 107 -6.60 -31.47 -2.16
C SER A 107 -5.93 -31.96 -3.44
N PRO A 108 -4.59 -32.06 -3.48
CA PRO A 108 -3.87 -32.58 -4.64
C PRO A 108 -4.21 -34.05 -4.90
N VAL A 109 -4.62 -34.82 -3.90
CA VAL A 109 -4.98 -36.24 -4.06
C VAL A 109 -6.44 -36.47 -4.53
N SER A 110 -7.26 -35.42 -4.59
CA SER A 110 -8.64 -35.48 -5.12
C SER A 110 -8.71 -35.71 -6.64
N ARG A 111 -9.91 -36.01 -7.18
CA ARG A 111 -10.13 -36.10 -8.64
C ARG A 111 -9.82 -34.76 -9.34
N CYS A 112 -10.24 -33.64 -8.78
CA CYS A 112 -9.89 -32.28 -9.23
C CYS A 112 -8.37 -32.04 -9.19
N GLY A 113 -7.70 -32.40 -8.09
CA GLY A 113 -6.26 -32.23 -7.93
C GLY A 113 -5.44 -33.08 -8.91
N ARG A 114 -5.91 -34.30 -9.23
CA ARG A 114 -5.33 -35.14 -10.30
C ARG A 114 -5.39 -34.45 -11.66
N LEU A 115 -6.55 -33.90 -12.00
CA LEU A 115 -6.76 -33.18 -13.26
C LEU A 115 -5.92 -31.89 -13.34
N TYR A 116 -5.73 -31.21 -12.21
CA TYR A 116 -4.83 -30.08 -12.09
C TYR A 116 -3.36 -30.44 -12.38
N GLY A 117 -2.95 -31.68 -12.10
CA GLY A 117 -1.63 -32.21 -12.49
C GLY A 117 -1.44 -32.29 -14.01
N GLU A 118 -2.50 -32.51 -14.79
CA GLU A 118 -2.45 -32.57 -16.25
C GLU A 118 -2.18 -31.19 -16.88
N ILE A 119 -2.56 -30.10 -16.21
CA ILE A 119 -2.17 -28.73 -16.63
C ILE A 119 -0.64 -28.60 -16.66
N GLY A 120 0.06 -29.26 -15.74
CA GLY A 120 1.52 -29.30 -15.72
C GLY A 120 2.12 -29.88 -17.01
N LYS A 121 1.39 -30.76 -17.71
CA LYS A 121 1.78 -31.40 -18.97
C LYS A 121 1.37 -30.61 -20.22
N LEU A 122 0.51 -29.60 -20.11
CA LEU A 122 0.12 -28.75 -21.25
C LEU A 122 1.34 -28.00 -21.85
N PRO A 123 1.29 -27.63 -23.14
CA PRO A 123 2.27 -26.69 -23.71
C PRO A 123 2.18 -25.32 -23.03
N ALA A 124 3.25 -24.51 -23.12
CA ALA A 124 3.32 -23.20 -22.45
C ALA A 124 2.12 -22.27 -22.77
N ARG A 125 1.65 -22.28 -24.02
CA ARG A 125 0.46 -21.54 -24.46
C ARG A 125 -0.84 -22.03 -23.79
N GLY A 126 -0.99 -23.34 -23.63
CA GLY A 126 -2.15 -23.94 -22.97
C GLY A 126 -2.20 -23.59 -21.47
N LYS A 127 -1.04 -23.60 -20.80
CA LYS A 127 -0.95 -23.14 -19.40
C LYS A 127 -1.26 -21.66 -19.26
N ALA A 128 -0.66 -20.83 -20.11
CA ALA A 128 -0.92 -19.39 -20.10
C ALA A 128 -2.42 -19.11 -20.27
N LYS A 129 -3.10 -19.82 -21.18
CA LYS A 129 -4.53 -19.66 -21.41
C LYS A 129 -5.38 -20.17 -20.24
N TYR A 130 -5.00 -21.27 -19.61
CA TYR A 130 -5.66 -21.77 -18.40
C TYR A 130 -5.59 -20.74 -17.26
N PHE A 131 -4.39 -20.23 -16.96
CA PHE A 131 -4.19 -19.23 -15.91
C PHE A 131 -4.82 -17.88 -16.27
N GLU A 132 -4.85 -17.49 -17.54
CA GLU A 132 -5.60 -16.32 -18.01
C GLU A 132 -7.10 -16.46 -17.70
N LEU A 133 -7.72 -17.60 -18.06
CA LEU A 133 -9.15 -17.80 -17.84
C LEU A 133 -9.50 -17.94 -16.35
N ARG A 134 -8.64 -18.60 -15.57
CA ARG A 134 -8.82 -18.77 -14.13
C ARG A 134 -8.59 -17.47 -13.35
N ASP A 135 -7.46 -16.80 -13.59
CA ASP A 135 -7.01 -15.72 -12.74
C ASP A 135 -7.48 -14.34 -13.24
N GLN A 136 -7.67 -14.16 -14.56
CA GLN A 136 -8.18 -12.89 -15.12
C GLN A 136 -9.70 -12.91 -15.34
N LYS A 137 -10.27 -14.06 -15.73
CA LYS A 137 -11.72 -14.19 -15.98
C LYS A 137 -12.49 -14.91 -14.88
N GLN A 138 -11.82 -15.26 -13.77
CA GLN A 138 -12.41 -15.84 -12.56
C GLN A 138 -13.23 -17.12 -12.78
N TYR A 139 -12.97 -17.87 -13.85
CA TYR A 139 -13.62 -19.17 -14.03
C TYR A 139 -13.11 -20.16 -12.98
N SER A 140 -14.03 -20.87 -12.32
CA SER A 140 -13.66 -21.93 -11.39
C SER A 140 -12.89 -23.04 -12.11
N ASP A 141 -11.94 -23.68 -11.43
CA ASP A 141 -11.19 -24.82 -12.00
C ASP A 141 -12.17 -25.89 -12.54
N VAL A 142 -13.30 -26.10 -11.85
CA VAL A 142 -14.38 -27.02 -12.27
C VAL A 142 -14.99 -26.61 -13.62
N SER A 143 -15.28 -25.32 -13.80
CA SER A 143 -15.84 -24.78 -15.05
C SER A 143 -14.87 -24.89 -16.21
N LEU A 144 -13.57 -24.68 -15.96
CA LEU A 144 -12.53 -24.79 -16.99
C LEU A 144 -12.32 -26.24 -17.42
N PHE A 145 -12.35 -27.17 -16.48
CA PHE A 145 -12.25 -28.60 -16.78
C PHE A 145 -13.48 -29.14 -17.52
N ALA A 146 -14.69 -28.68 -17.16
CA ALA A 146 -15.90 -28.99 -17.91
C ALA A 146 -15.85 -28.41 -19.35
N GLY A 147 -15.31 -27.19 -19.50
CA GLY A 147 -15.11 -26.56 -20.81
C GLY A 147 -14.14 -27.33 -21.69
N MET A 148 -13.02 -27.82 -21.15
CA MET A 148 -12.04 -28.63 -21.89
C MET A 148 -12.62 -29.94 -22.43
N LEU A 149 -13.60 -30.53 -21.74
CA LEU A 149 -14.34 -31.70 -22.20
C LEU A 149 -15.38 -31.36 -23.30
N ALA A 150 -15.82 -30.10 -23.39
CA ALA A 150 -16.82 -29.63 -24.36
C ALA A 150 -16.22 -29.07 -25.67
N VAL A 151 -14.92 -28.72 -25.70
CA VAL A 151 -14.24 -28.16 -26.90
C VAL A 151 -14.35 -29.02 -28.17
N PRO A 152 -14.32 -30.37 -28.13
CA PRO A 152 -14.47 -31.17 -29.35
C PRO A 152 -15.81 -30.95 -30.06
N VAL A 153 -16.86 -30.55 -29.32
CA VAL A 153 -18.23 -30.38 -29.84
C VAL A 153 -18.42 -29.04 -30.55
N LEU A 154 -17.71 -27.98 -30.12
CA LEU A 154 -17.86 -26.62 -30.64
C LEU A 154 -17.03 -26.33 -31.90
N VAL A 155 -15.95 -27.08 -32.13
CA VAL A 155 -15.10 -26.93 -33.33
C VAL A 155 -15.83 -27.36 -34.61
N HIS A 156 -16.85 -28.21 -34.50
CA HIS A 156 -17.68 -28.60 -35.65
C HIS A 156 -18.68 -27.51 -36.11
N LEU A 157 -18.97 -26.50 -35.29
CA LEU A 157 -20.08 -25.56 -35.51
C LEU A 157 -19.66 -24.17 -36.06
N LYS A 158 -18.36 -23.89 -36.26
CA LYS A 158 -17.86 -22.53 -36.56
C LYS A 158 -17.22 -22.30 -37.93
N CYS A 159 -17.29 -23.25 -38.86
CA CYS A 159 -16.73 -23.06 -40.21
C CYS A 159 -17.61 -22.23 -41.17
N ASP A 160 -18.87 -21.92 -40.84
CA ASP A 160 -19.81 -21.44 -41.87
C ASP A 160 -20.05 -19.92 -41.96
N THR A 161 -19.44 -19.06 -41.13
CA THR A 161 -19.96 -17.67 -41.01
C THR A 161 -18.94 -16.53 -41.08
N ILE A 162 -17.77 -16.72 -41.68
CA ILE A 162 -16.82 -15.60 -41.89
C ILE A 162 -16.27 -15.62 -43.32
N LEU A 163 -17.15 -15.35 -44.29
CA LEU A 163 -16.80 -14.87 -45.64
C LEU A 163 -17.81 -13.80 -46.07
N SER A 164 -17.56 -12.54 -45.69
CA SER A 164 -17.90 -11.35 -46.50
C SER A 164 -17.48 -10.07 -45.74
N GLY A 165 -16.50 -9.35 -46.30
CA GLY A 165 -16.06 -8.05 -45.81
C GLY A 165 -16.25 -6.97 -46.88
N ARG A 166 -16.44 -5.71 -46.45
CA ARG A 166 -16.26 -4.51 -47.28
C ARG A 166 -15.66 -3.35 -46.47
N LYS A 167 -14.75 -2.60 -47.11
CA LYS A 167 -14.03 -1.39 -46.66
C LYS A 167 -14.67 -0.11 -47.24
N PHE A 168 -14.38 1.07 -46.66
CA PHE A 168 -14.36 2.35 -47.37
C PHE A 168 -13.40 3.38 -46.72
N SER A 169 -12.94 4.38 -47.49
CA SER A 169 -11.81 5.29 -47.22
C SER A 169 -12.11 6.80 -47.50
N SER A 170 -11.36 7.67 -46.80
CA SER A 170 -10.62 8.90 -47.25
C SER A 170 -11.21 10.34 -47.29
N ILE A 171 -10.27 11.30 -47.08
CA ILE A 171 -10.12 12.74 -47.46
C ILE A 171 -10.55 13.78 -46.38
N GLY A 172 -9.85 14.87 -46.03
CA GLY A 172 -8.63 15.55 -46.53
C GLY A 172 -8.23 16.80 -45.67
N GLU A 173 -7.09 17.40 -45.98
CA GLU A 173 -6.38 18.56 -45.36
C GLU A 173 -6.84 19.94 -45.95
N PRO A 174 -6.52 21.15 -45.39
CA PRO A 174 -5.18 21.79 -45.59
C PRO A 174 -4.65 22.88 -44.58
N THR A 175 -3.30 22.96 -44.51
CA THR A 175 -2.32 24.10 -44.46
C THR A 175 -2.35 25.31 -43.48
N SER A 176 -1.13 25.69 -43.04
CA SER A 176 -0.65 26.83 -42.22
C SER A 176 -0.39 28.13 -43.01
N PRO A 177 0.08 29.25 -42.38
CA PRO A 177 1.54 29.51 -42.29
C PRO A 177 2.09 30.37 -41.10
N THR A 178 3.40 30.23 -40.80
CA THR A 178 4.49 31.18 -40.38
C THR A 178 4.19 32.47 -39.56
N ASP A 179 5.04 33.08 -38.72
CA ASP A 179 6.46 32.97 -38.28
C ASP A 179 6.69 34.01 -37.13
N GLN A 180 7.90 33.98 -36.55
CA GLN A 180 8.65 35.10 -35.87
C GLN A 180 8.83 35.08 -34.33
N ASN A 181 9.98 34.53 -33.91
CA ASN A 181 11.09 35.19 -33.18
C ASN A 181 10.81 36.41 -32.27
N THR A 182 11.23 36.37 -30.99
CA THR A 182 12.43 37.10 -30.45
C THR A 182 12.60 37.03 -28.92
N SER A 183 13.86 36.74 -28.55
CA SER A 183 14.69 37.26 -27.43
C SER A 183 14.24 37.34 -25.97
N ALA A 184 15.10 36.76 -25.14
CA ALA A 184 15.27 36.91 -23.71
C ALA A 184 15.73 38.31 -23.26
N THR A 185 15.48 38.67 -22.00
CA THR A 185 16.49 39.35 -21.17
C THR A 185 16.25 39.04 -19.68
N ALA A 186 17.31 38.59 -19.02
CA ALA A 186 17.41 38.39 -17.59
C ALA A 186 17.80 39.71 -16.89
N VAL A 187 17.32 39.91 -15.66
CA VAL A 187 17.91 40.87 -14.71
C VAL A 187 18.10 40.16 -13.38
N ALA A 188 19.37 40.00 -13.02
CA ALA A 188 19.82 39.51 -11.72
C ALA A 188 19.80 40.65 -10.69
N ALA A 189 19.39 40.36 -9.46
CA ALA A 189 19.60 41.24 -8.32
C ALA A 189 20.11 40.41 -7.13
N THR A 190 21.33 40.71 -6.75
CA THR A 190 22.12 40.14 -5.66
C THR A 190 21.71 40.78 -4.33
N VAL A 191 21.46 39.98 -3.27
CA VAL A 191 21.51 40.47 -1.88
C VAL A 191 22.18 39.42 -0.99
N SER A 192 23.33 39.80 -0.47
CA SER A 192 24.15 39.14 0.55
C SER A 192 23.89 39.78 1.92
N GLY A 193 23.83 38.99 2.99
CA GLY A 193 23.95 39.49 4.37
C GLY A 193 23.47 38.51 5.43
N GLN A 194 24.41 37.99 6.24
CA GLN A 194 24.24 36.93 7.25
C GLN A 194 23.55 37.39 8.56
N PRO A 195 22.96 36.48 9.36
CA PRO A 195 22.40 36.78 10.67
C PRO A 195 23.32 36.42 11.86
N GLU A 196 23.36 37.28 12.88
CA GLU A 196 24.02 37.05 14.17
C GLU A 196 23.17 36.19 15.12
N GLU A 197 23.83 35.26 15.81
CA GLU A 197 23.26 34.23 16.68
C GLU A 197 23.32 34.67 18.16
N ASN A 198 22.17 34.76 18.86
CA ASN A 198 22.12 35.12 20.28
C ASN A 198 21.40 34.03 21.11
N LYS A 199 22.17 33.23 21.85
CA LYS A 199 21.71 32.07 22.64
C LYS A 199 21.09 32.49 23.98
N LYS A 200 19.78 32.23 24.18
CA LYS A 200 19.13 32.23 25.51
C LYS A 200 18.58 30.84 25.86
N LYS A 201 19.13 30.25 26.93
CA LYS A 201 18.70 28.98 27.56
C LYS A 201 17.28 29.10 28.15
N LYS A 202 16.33 28.24 27.73
CA LYS A 202 15.00 28.10 28.36
C LYS A 202 14.94 26.86 29.27
N LYS A 203 14.55 27.06 30.54
CA LYS A 203 14.20 26.00 31.52
C LYS A 203 12.84 25.39 31.14
N ARG A 204 12.76 24.07 30.95
CA ARG A 204 11.50 23.32 30.67
C ARG A 204 10.60 23.25 31.91
N LYS A 205 9.38 23.79 31.82
CA LYS A 205 8.28 23.58 32.80
C LYS A 205 7.78 22.13 32.68
N LYS A 206 7.70 21.39 33.79
CA LYS A 206 7.14 20.03 33.86
C LYS A 206 5.62 20.10 33.67
N GLN A 207 5.12 19.53 32.58
CA GLN A 207 3.69 19.50 32.23
C GLN A 207 2.96 18.54 33.20
N ARG A 208 1.86 18.98 33.82
CA ARG A 208 1.04 18.13 34.71
C ARG A 208 0.40 17.02 33.86
N THR A 209 0.62 15.76 34.24
CA THR A 209 -0.02 14.57 33.69
C THR A 209 -1.53 14.65 33.94
N ILE A 210 -2.33 14.72 32.88
CA ILE A 210 -3.79 14.64 32.97
C ILE A 210 -4.16 13.17 33.15
N HIS A 211 -4.75 12.81 34.28
CA HIS A 211 -5.29 11.47 34.48
C HIS A 211 -6.60 11.35 33.70
N VAL A 212 -6.56 10.70 32.54
CA VAL A 212 -7.76 10.45 31.70
C VAL A 212 -8.23 9.02 31.95
N ASP A 213 -9.49 8.86 32.34
CA ASP A 213 -10.12 7.55 32.56
C ASP A 213 -10.34 6.82 31.22
N PRO A 214 -9.79 5.60 31.01
CA PRO A 214 -9.98 4.84 29.78
C PRO A 214 -11.43 4.38 29.55
N PHE A 215 -12.30 4.47 30.55
CA PHE A 215 -13.73 4.17 30.44
C PHE A 215 -14.59 5.41 30.15
N SER A 216 -13.98 6.59 30.05
CA SER A 216 -14.72 7.80 29.68
C SER A 216 -15.29 7.70 28.27
N LEU A 217 -16.49 8.26 28.09
CA LEU A 217 -17.01 8.49 26.75
C LEU A 217 -16.22 9.61 26.09
N PRO A 218 -16.03 9.56 24.76
CA PRO A 218 -15.40 10.66 24.04
C PRO A 218 -16.28 11.91 24.12
N LEU A 219 -15.66 13.09 24.03
CA LEU A 219 -16.37 14.34 24.26
C LEU A 219 -17.51 14.55 23.25
N PRO A 220 -18.69 14.98 23.70
CA PRO A 220 -19.82 15.22 22.80
C PRO A 220 -19.60 16.51 21.98
N PRO A 221 -20.32 16.68 20.85
CA PRO A 221 -20.27 17.91 20.05
C PRO A 221 -20.55 19.19 20.85
N SER A 222 -21.37 19.11 21.90
CA SER A 222 -21.69 20.25 22.78
C SER A 222 -20.46 20.85 23.46
N ALA A 223 -19.36 20.11 23.59
CA ALA A 223 -18.09 20.59 24.13
C ALA A 223 -17.32 21.54 23.17
N PHE A 224 -17.77 21.69 21.92
CA PHE A 224 -17.05 22.40 20.84
C PHE A 224 -17.84 23.57 20.22
N THR A 225 -18.91 24.02 20.90
CA THR A 225 -19.95 24.92 20.36
C THR A 225 -19.48 26.30 19.86
N SER A 226 -18.24 26.71 20.12
CA SER A 226 -17.68 28.00 19.71
C SER A 226 -16.76 27.97 18.49
N TYR A 227 -16.46 26.79 17.90
CA TYR A 227 -15.55 26.69 16.76
C TYR A 227 -16.32 26.66 15.43
N GLN A 228 -16.04 27.62 14.53
CA GLN A 228 -16.66 27.71 13.21
C GLN A 228 -15.69 27.42 12.05
N GLY A 229 -14.57 26.75 12.32
CA GLY A 229 -13.50 26.56 11.34
C GLY A 229 -12.62 27.82 11.18
N GLN A 230 -11.57 27.74 10.38
CA GLN A 230 -10.71 28.89 10.04
C GLN A 230 -11.22 29.58 8.77
N ASP A 231 -11.35 30.91 8.77
CA ASP A 231 -11.79 31.69 7.60
C ASP A 231 -10.94 31.46 6.35
N GLN A 232 -9.67 31.12 6.55
CA GLN A 232 -8.69 30.89 5.48
C GLN A 232 -8.78 29.49 4.86
N PHE A 233 -9.52 28.56 5.50
CA PHE A 233 -9.74 27.22 4.98
C PHE A 233 -11.16 27.12 4.42
N ARG A 234 -11.30 26.98 3.10
CA ARG A 234 -12.61 26.93 2.44
C ARG A 234 -12.70 25.75 1.51
N PHE A 235 -13.78 24.99 1.64
CA PHE A 235 -14.11 23.89 0.76
C PHE A 235 -15.28 24.26 -0.14
N SER A 236 -15.13 24.06 -1.44
CA SER A 236 -16.22 24.24 -2.40
C SER A 236 -16.27 23.10 -3.41
N VAL A 237 -17.46 22.56 -3.63
CA VAL A 237 -17.72 21.63 -4.72
C VAL A 237 -18.06 22.45 -5.96
N THR A 238 -17.19 22.37 -6.97
CA THR A 238 -17.36 23.13 -8.23
C THR A 238 -18.18 22.37 -9.26
N HIS A 239 -18.07 21.04 -9.26
CA HIS A 239 -18.84 20.17 -10.14
C HIS A 239 -19.03 18.82 -9.47
N GLN A 240 -20.19 18.20 -9.70
CA GLN A 240 -20.44 16.81 -9.34
C GLN A 240 -20.91 16.08 -10.59
N SER A 241 -20.32 14.91 -10.86
CA SER A 241 -20.71 14.10 -12.02
C SER A 241 -22.17 13.66 -11.92
N THR A 242 -22.84 13.59 -13.06
CA THR A 242 -24.19 13.04 -13.16
C THR A 242 -24.22 11.50 -13.21
N ARG A 243 -23.07 10.85 -13.40
CA ARG A 243 -22.96 9.37 -13.53
C ARG A 243 -22.53 8.68 -12.24
N SER A 244 -21.91 9.40 -11.32
CA SER A 244 -21.35 8.85 -10.08
C SER A 244 -21.40 9.87 -8.94
N SER A 245 -20.78 9.54 -7.79
CA SER A 245 -20.56 10.49 -6.71
C SER A 245 -19.25 11.27 -6.86
N ALA A 246 -18.54 11.11 -7.99
CA ALA A 246 -17.32 11.85 -8.26
C ALA A 246 -17.59 13.35 -8.27
N ARG A 247 -16.63 14.11 -7.73
CA ARG A 247 -16.72 15.55 -7.60
C ARG A 247 -15.39 16.22 -7.86
N VAL A 248 -15.48 17.41 -8.43
CA VAL A 248 -14.37 18.35 -8.54
C VAL A 248 -14.57 19.43 -7.49
N CYS A 249 -13.60 19.55 -6.61
CA CYS A 249 -13.64 20.51 -5.50
C CYS A 249 -12.40 21.41 -5.52
N LYS A 250 -12.52 22.53 -4.81
CA LYS A 250 -11.41 23.39 -4.42
C LYS A 250 -11.32 23.41 -2.90
N ILE A 251 -10.12 23.13 -2.40
CA ILE A 251 -9.75 23.31 -1.00
C ILE A 251 -8.81 24.51 -0.96
N GLU A 252 -9.33 25.67 -0.56
CA GLU A 252 -8.53 26.88 -0.34
C GLU A 252 -7.84 26.77 1.02
N THR A 253 -6.54 27.06 1.03
CA THR A 253 -5.69 27.04 2.23
C THR A 253 -4.82 28.30 2.26
N PRO A 254 -4.18 28.62 3.40
CA PRO A 254 -3.29 29.78 3.50
C PRO A 254 -2.15 29.77 2.48
N HIS A 255 -1.65 28.59 2.11
CA HIS A 255 -0.57 28.40 1.13
C HIS A 255 -1.10 27.96 -0.24
N GLY A 256 -2.32 28.33 -0.64
CA GLY A 256 -2.84 28.11 -1.99
C GLY A 256 -4.00 27.11 -2.07
N THR A 257 -4.42 26.81 -3.30
CA THR A 257 -5.60 25.98 -3.57
C THR A 257 -5.20 24.57 -3.98
N ILE A 258 -5.90 23.58 -3.45
CA ILE A 258 -5.81 22.18 -3.86
C ILE A 258 -7.04 21.86 -4.70
N THR A 259 -6.81 21.35 -5.91
CA THR A 259 -7.83 20.90 -6.83
C THR A 259 -8.04 19.40 -6.68
N THR A 260 -9.30 18.95 -6.61
CA THR A 260 -9.63 17.53 -6.38
C THR A 260 -10.31 16.90 -7.60
N PRO A 261 -10.18 15.58 -7.82
CA PRO A 261 -9.37 14.63 -7.05
C PRO A 261 -7.86 14.87 -7.20
N GLY A 262 -7.10 14.73 -6.11
CA GLY A 262 -5.66 15.07 -6.06
C GLY A 262 -4.76 13.97 -5.52
N TYR A 263 -3.55 13.84 -6.09
CA TYR A 263 -2.52 12.91 -5.62
C TYR A 263 -1.56 13.62 -4.67
N VAL A 264 -1.25 12.99 -3.55
CA VAL A 264 -0.41 13.55 -2.48
C VAL A 264 0.85 12.69 -2.31
N PRO A 265 2.02 13.09 -2.84
CA PRO A 265 3.25 12.36 -2.59
C PRO A 265 3.72 12.53 -1.14
N VAL A 266 4.34 11.47 -0.62
CA VAL A 266 4.77 11.40 0.79
C VAL A 266 6.26 11.71 0.93
N ALA A 267 6.57 12.77 1.67
CA ALA A 267 7.90 13.21 2.06
C ALA A 267 8.24 12.74 3.48
N THR A 268 9.35 11.99 3.60
CA THR A 268 9.84 11.48 4.88
C THR A 268 11.04 12.32 5.32
N ASN A 269 10.97 12.94 6.51
CA ASN A 269 11.93 13.96 6.98
C ASN A 269 11.93 15.23 6.11
N ALA A 270 10.75 15.72 5.71
CA ALA A 270 10.62 16.90 4.82
C ALA A 270 11.39 16.78 3.49
N ALA A 271 11.55 15.55 2.99
CA ALA A 271 12.18 15.29 1.71
C ALA A 271 11.42 14.19 0.95
N LEU A 272 11.10 14.46 -0.31
CA LEU A 272 10.70 13.41 -1.23
C LEU A 272 11.91 12.55 -1.56
N LYS A 273 11.77 11.25 -1.40
CA LYS A 273 12.89 10.34 -1.64
C LYS A 273 13.28 10.35 -3.12
N ALA A 274 14.51 10.78 -3.39
CA ALA A 274 15.14 10.92 -4.71
C ALA A 274 14.57 12.04 -5.61
N VAL A 275 13.67 12.89 -5.13
CA VAL A 275 13.12 14.00 -5.94
C VAL A 275 13.25 15.29 -5.15
N ASP A 276 13.83 16.31 -5.78
CA ASP A 276 13.91 17.64 -5.18
C ASP A 276 12.53 18.30 -5.10
N THR A 277 12.29 19.10 -4.06
CA THR A 277 11.00 19.78 -3.83
C THR A 277 10.62 20.68 -5.01
N THR A 278 11.56 21.44 -5.56
CA THR A 278 11.31 22.37 -6.67
C THR A 278 10.93 21.63 -7.95
N VAL A 279 11.53 20.45 -8.16
CA VAL A 279 11.16 19.56 -9.26
C VAL A 279 9.73 19.06 -9.04
N ALA A 280 9.39 18.55 -7.86
CA ALA A 280 8.03 18.10 -7.57
C ALA A 280 6.98 19.21 -7.78
N ASP A 281 7.28 20.44 -7.37
CA ASP A 281 6.42 21.59 -7.60
C ASP A 281 6.23 21.88 -9.11
N SER A 282 7.29 21.77 -9.91
CA SER A 282 7.23 21.93 -11.37
C SER A 282 6.43 20.83 -12.07
N LEU A 283 6.33 19.64 -11.46
CA LEU A 283 5.50 18.53 -11.96
C LEU A 283 4.01 18.74 -11.68
N GLY A 284 3.63 19.78 -10.94
CA GLY A 284 2.24 20.09 -10.61
C GLY A 284 1.73 19.43 -9.33
N VAL A 285 2.62 19.07 -8.40
CA VAL A 285 2.22 18.57 -7.07
C VAL A 285 1.66 19.71 -6.24
N GLU A 286 0.34 19.71 -6.01
CA GLU A 286 -0.34 20.76 -5.26
C GLU A 286 -0.19 20.56 -3.75
N LEU A 287 -0.57 19.39 -3.24
CA LEU A 287 -0.47 19.01 -1.83
C LEU A 287 0.66 18.00 -1.64
N MET A 288 1.44 18.11 -0.57
CA MET A 288 2.45 17.12 -0.18
C MET A 288 2.30 16.71 1.28
N PHE A 289 2.49 15.42 1.55
CA PHE A 289 2.35 14.84 2.88
C PHE A 289 3.71 14.76 3.57
N CYS A 290 3.80 15.26 4.80
CA CYS A 290 5.02 15.25 5.60
C CYS A 290 4.82 14.46 6.90
N ASN A 291 5.72 13.50 7.17
CA ASN A 291 5.61 12.70 8.39
C ASN A 291 6.15 13.44 9.62
N THR A 292 5.27 13.74 10.57
CA THR A 292 5.55 14.44 11.82
C THR A 292 6.46 13.63 12.74
N TYR A 293 6.27 12.30 12.81
CA TYR A 293 7.09 11.41 13.65
C TYR A 293 8.59 11.63 13.45
N HIS A 294 9.01 11.65 12.18
CA HIS A 294 10.40 11.81 11.82
C HIS A 294 10.93 13.21 12.15
N LEU A 295 10.14 14.24 11.87
CA LEU A 295 10.51 15.64 12.07
C LEU A 295 10.57 16.03 13.54
N MET A 296 9.69 15.47 14.37
CA MET A 296 9.73 15.62 15.82
C MET A 296 10.99 15.03 16.45
N LEU A 297 11.45 13.90 15.93
CA LEU A 297 12.68 13.24 16.40
C LEU A 297 13.92 13.93 15.87
N HIS A 298 13.86 14.42 14.64
CA HIS A 298 14.90 15.25 14.06
C HIS A 298 14.42 15.98 12.80
N PRO A 299 14.70 17.29 12.72
CA PRO A 299 15.58 18.06 13.60
C PRO A 299 14.92 18.52 14.91
N GLY A 300 13.68 18.10 15.18
CA GLY A 300 12.81 18.63 16.22
C GLY A 300 11.87 19.67 15.64
N SER A 301 10.61 19.65 16.07
CA SER A 301 9.59 20.58 15.56
C SER A 301 9.93 22.04 15.86
N GLU A 302 10.55 22.32 17.01
CA GLU A 302 11.04 23.66 17.38
C GLU A 302 12.11 24.19 16.41
N THR A 303 12.99 23.31 15.91
CA THR A 303 14.02 23.68 14.93
C THR A 303 13.38 24.05 13.59
N VAL A 304 12.37 23.32 13.17
CA VAL A 304 11.60 23.63 11.95
C VAL A 304 10.81 24.92 12.11
N GLU A 305 10.21 25.16 13.27
CA GLU A 305 9.50 26.40 13.58
C GLU A 305 10.43 27.62 13.51
N GLN A 306 11.64 27.51 14.08
CA GLN A 306 12.68 28.56 13.99
C GLN A 306 13.14 28.85 12.56
N ALA A 307 13.10 27.85 11.69
CA ALA A 307 13.38 28.01 10.25
C ALA A 307 12.21 28.65 9.47
N GLY A 308 11.11 29.01 10.14
CA GLY A 308 9.93 29.61 9.51
C GLY A 308 8.92 28.57 9.01
N GLY A 309 8.82 27.42 9.67
CA GLY A 309 7.91 26.33 9.34
C GLY A 309 8.41 25.43 8.19
N LEU A 310 7.66 24.36 7.90
CA LEU A 310 8.06 23.36 6.92
C LEU A 310 8.26 23.94 5.52
N HIS A 311 7.39 24.85 5.09
CA HIS A 311 7.49 25.49 3.78
C HIS A 311 8.88 26.10 3.55
N SER A 312 9.33 26.94 4.49
CA SER A 312 10.65 27.57 4.44
C SER A 312 11.77 26.54 4.61
N PHE A 313 11.63 25.62 5.57
CA PHE A 313 12.65 24.63 5.90
C PHE A 313 12.99 23.69 4.73
N MET A 314 12.01 23.29 3.93
CA MET A 314 12.19 22.37 2.80
C MET A 314 12.20 23.06 1.42
N SER A 315 12.20 24.39 1.40
CA SER A 315 12.10 25.20 0.18
C SER A 315 10.89 24.84 -0.69
N ARG A 316 9.74 24.54 -0.06
CA ARG A 316 8.46 24.35 -0.76
C ARG A 316 7.95 25.73 -1.18
N ARG A 317 7.43 25.85 -2.41
CA ARG A 317 6.78 27.09 -2.82
C ARG A 317 5.65 27.47 -1.85
N ARG A 318 5.49 28.78 -1.62
CA ARG A 318 4.48 29.33 -0.70
C ARG A 318 3.04 29.15 -1.16
N ASP A 319 2.83 28.85 -2.44
CA ASP A 319 1.52 28.57 -3.04
C ASP A 319 1.25 27.06 -3.19
N ARG A 320 1.97 26.22 -2.43
CA ARG A 320 1.88 24.77 -2.48
C ARG A 320 1.68 24.15 -1.08
N PRO A 321 0.43 23.80 -0.71
CA PRO A 321 0.07 23.38 0.64
C PRO A 321 0.75 22.08 1.12
N LEU A 322 0.79 21.92 2.43
CA LEU A 322 1.31 20.75 3.14
C LEU A 322 0.24 20.11 4.04
N ILE A 323 0.27 18.78 4.13
CA ILE A 323 -0.47 18.00 5.14
C ILE A 323 0.52 17.23 6.02
N THR A 324 0.28 17.21 7.33
CA THR A 324 1.08 16.42 8.28
C THR A 324 0.24 15.38 8.99
N ASP A 325 0.83 14.21 9.24
CA ASP A 325 0.24 13.19 10.12
C ASP A 325 0.47 13.48 11.59
N SER A 326 -0.19 12.70 12.45
CA SER A 326 0.00 12.74 13.89
C SER A 326 1.34 12.15 14.35
N GLY A 327 1.99 11.35 13.50
CA GLY A 327 3.13 10.51 13.84
C GLY A 327 2.79 9.19 14.56
N GLY A 328 1.51 8.94 14.84
CA GLY A 328 1.05 7.72 15.52
C GLY A 328 1.34 6.47 14.70
N PHE A 329 1.00 6.48 13.41
CA PHE A 329 1.20 5.36 12.48
C PHE A 329 2.62 4.79 12.52
N GLN A 330 3.64 5.64 12.49
CA GLN A 330 5.05 5.22 12.50
C GLN A 330 5.44 4.66 13.86
N ALA A 331 4.98 5.28 14.95
CA ALA A 331 5.20 4.75 16.29
C ALA A 331 4.59 3.34 16.45
N PHE A 332 3.36 3.12 15.98
CA PHE A 332 2.70 1.80 15.99
C PHE A 332 3.34 0.80 15.02
N SER A 333 3.78 1.25 13.85
CA SER A 333 4.46 0.39 12.86
C SER A 333 5.79 -0.16 13.40
N LEU A 334 6.49 0.60 14.25
CA LEU A 334 7.68 0.14 14.96
C LEU A 334 7.36 -0.76 16.15
N ALA A 335 6.17 -0.61 16.77
CA ALA A 335 5.67 -1.47 17.85
C ALA A 335 5.34 -2.88 17.36
N TYR A 336 4.57 -2.93 16.27
CA TYR A 336 3.94 -4.16 15.81
C TYR A 336 4.73 -4.81 14.68
N GLY A 337 5.70 -4.12 14.06
CA GLY A 337 6.59 -4.63 13.01
C GLY A 337 5.89 -5.04 11.70
N THR A 338 4.62 -5.42 11.78
CA THR A 338 3.80 -6.01 10.72
C THR A 338 2.75 -5.04 10.18
N VAL A 339 2.33 -4.01 10.93
CA VAL A 339 1.27 -3.05 10.51
C VAL A 339 1.62 -2.37 9.17
N HIS A 340 2.87 -1.94 8.99
CA HIS A 340 3.34 -1.38 7.71
C HIS A 340 3.37 -2.42 6.58
N GLN A 341 3.65 -3.69 6.87
CA GLN A 341 3.64 -4.76 5.85
C GLN A 341 2.22 -5.21 5.50
N GLU A 342 1.32 -5.22 6.48
CA GLU A 342 -0.08 -5.62 6.36
C GLU A 342 -0.91 -4.58 5.58
N LEU A 343 -0.71 -3.28 5.85
CA LEU A 343 -1.45 -2.21 5.16
C LEU A 343 -0.96 -1.95 3.72
N HIS A 344 0.33 -2.17 3.45
CA HIS A 344 0.87 -2.12 2.09
C HIS A 344 0.74 -3.46 1.34
N SER A 345 0.07 -4.48 1.91
CA SER A 345 -0.06 -5.80 1.28
C SER A 345 -1.05 -5.86 0.12
N SER A 346 -1.77 -4.77 -0.19
CA SER A 346 -2.66 -4.69 -1.37
C SER A 346 -1.94 -4.74 -2.73
N LEU A 347 -0.60 -4.74 -2.79
CA LEU A 347 0.14 -5.09 -4.01
C LEU A 347 1.42 -5.89 -3.71
N LYS A 348 1.40 -7.19 -4.09
CA LYS A 348 2.50 -8.17 -4.23
C LYS A 348 3.13 -8.75 -2.95
N ARG A 349 2.82 -10.02 -2.69
CA ARG A 349 3.69 -10.98 -1.95
C ARG A 349 4.99 -11.22 -2.72
N LYS A 350 6.14 -10.88 -2.13
CA LYS A 350 7.38 -11.69 -2.04
C LYS A 350 8.56 -10.89 -1.49
N SER A 351 9.03 -11.27 -0.31
CA SER A 351 10.46 -11.48 -0.04
C SER A 351 10.62 -12.40 1.16
N SER A 352 11.41 -13.45 0.99
CA SER A 352 11.75 -14.44 2.01
C SER A 352 12.58 -13.81 3.15
N PRO A 353 12.51 -14.34 4.38
CA PRO A 353 13.35 -13.89 5.48
C PRO A 353 14.75 -14.49 5.31
N SER A 354 15.74 -13.66 5.01
CA SER A 354 17.14 -14.07 5.11
C SER A 354 17.80 -13.35 6.28
N SER A 355 18.42 -14.16 7.12
CA SER A 355 19.46 -13.86 8.11
C SER A 355 19.08 -12.96 9.29
N GLU A 356 18.64 -13.63 10.37
CA GLU A 356 18.81 -13.15 11.74
C GLU A 356 20.30 -12.85 12.00
N LYS A 357 20.65 -11.57 11.97
CA LYS A 357 21.61 -11.01 12.93
C LYS A 357 20.79 -10.18 13.91
N ARG A 358 20.35 -10.82 14.99
CA ARG A 358 19.77 -10.13 16.15
C ARG A 358 20.84 -9.20 16.72
N THR A 359 20.77 -7.92 16.37
CA THR A 359 21.35 -6.88 17.21
C THR A 359 20.54 -6.84 18.50
N ARG A 360 21.23 -6.86 19.64
CA ARG A 360 20.66 -6.62 20.96
C ARG A 360 20.12 -5.18 21.01
N ASP A 361 18.80 -5.01 20.94
CA ASP A 361 17.95 -3.84 21.29
C ASP A 361 16.72 -3.92 20.36
N GLY A 362 15.45 -3.99 20.77
CA GLY A 362 14.75 -3.62 21.99
C GLY A 362 13.39 -3.10 21.49
N ASN A 363 12.26 -3.56 22.03
CA ASN A 363 10.94 -3.10 21.57
C ASN A 363 10.87 -1.57 21.61
N LEU A 364 10.76 -0.91 20.45
CA LEU A 364 10.80 0.55 20.36
C LEU A 364 9.57 1.17 21.01
N VAL A 365 8.45 0.45 21.09
CA VAL A 365 7.28 0.92 21.84
C VAL A 365 7.30 0.34 23.24
N LEU A 366 7.18 1.25 24.21
CA LEU A 366 7.24 0.94 25.64
C LEU A 366 5.85 0.71 26.21
N LYS A 367 4.89 1.59 25.89
CA LYS A 367 3.55 1.55 26.46
C LYS A 367 2.55 2.32 25.59
N ILE A 368 1.36 1.77 25.42
CA ILE A 368 0.18 2.48 24.92
C ILE A 368 -0.77 2.65 26.09
N SER A 369 -1.27 3.86 26.31
CA SER A 369 -2.16 4.19 27.42
C SER A 369 -3.10 5.32 27.04
N GLU A 370 -4.10 5.63 27.85
CA GLU A 370 -5.02 6.74 27.55
C GLU A 370 -4.30 8.10 27.39
N GLU A 371 -3.15 8.29 28.04
CA GLU A 371 -2.33 9.50 27.88
C GLU A 371 -1.76 9.66 26.46
N GLY A 372 -1.43 8.55 25.80
CA GLY A 372 -0.75 8.51 24.50
C GLY A 372 0.14 7.27 24.35
N ILE A 373 1.08 7.35 23.41
CA ILE A 373 2.07 6.31 23.13
C ILE A 373 3.47 6.71 23.62
N THR A 374 4.05 5.87 24.47
CA THR A 374 5.44 5.98 24.92
C THR A 374 6.32 5.06 24.09
N PHE A 375 7.35 5.61 23.46
CA PHE A 375 8.29 4.86 22.62
C PHE A 375 9.73 5.37 22.81
N ARG A 376 10.71 4.59 22.38
CA ARG A 376 12.11 4.99 22.31
C ARG A 376 12.38 5.60 20.95
N SER A 377 12.98 6.79 20.95
CA SER A 377 13.54 7.41 19.74
C SER A 377 14.46 6.42 19.03
N TYR A 378 14.23 6.20 17.72
CA TYR A 378 15.10 5.34 16.90
C TYR A 378 16.50 5.94 16.67
N ARG A 379 16.75 7.18 17.11
CA ARG A 379 18.04 7.86 16.95
C ARG A 379 18.98 7.65 18.12
N ASP A 380 18.46 7.79 19.34
CA ASP A 380 19.26 7.83 20.56
C ASP A 380 18.68 6.97 21.70
N GLY A 381 17.56 6.27 21.46
CA GLY A 381 16.92 5.40 22.43
C GLY A 381 16.17 6.12 23.56
N THR A 382 16.11 7.46 23.52
CA THR A 382 15.45 8.25 24.57
C THR A 382 13.95 7.96 24.61
N PRO A 383 13.36 7.73 25.80
CA PRO A 383 11.92 7.52 25.91
C PRO A 383 11.18 8.84 25.68
N MET A 384 10.17 8.79 24.82
CA MET A 384 9.34 9.92 24.42
C MET A 384 7.86 9.53 24.52
N LEU A 385 7.04 10.48 24.94
CA LEU A 385 5.59 10.36 24.97
C LEU A 385 4.98 11.21 23.84
N LEU A 386 4.26 10.56 22.94
CA LEU A 386 3.41 11.20 21.95
C LEU A 386 1.95 11.12 22.43
N SER A 387 1.43 12.25 22.90
CA SER A 387 0.04 12.44 23.28
C SER A 387 -0.71 13.18 22.17
N PRO A 388 -2.05 13.19 22.19
CA PRO A 388 -2.87 14.05 21.34
C PRO A 388 -2.39 15.51 21.31
N GLU A 389 -2.13 16.08 22.48
CA GLU A 389 -1.73 17.48 22.63
C GLU A 389 -0.29 17.72 22.14
N SER A 390 0.65 16.80 22.41
CA SER A 390 2.03 16.95 21.95
C SER A 390 2.15 16.75 20.44
N SER A 391 1.34 15.86 19.85
CA SER A 391 1.22 15.69 18.41
C SER A 391 0.71 16.97 17.72
N ILE A 392 -0.41 17.53 18.20
CA ILE A 392 -0.96 18.78 17.63
C ILE A 392 0.01 19.94 17.83
N SER A 393 0.67 20.05 18.98
CA SER A 393 1.68 21.10 19.21
C SER A 393 2.86 20.98 18.24
N ALA A 394 3.34 19.76 17.98
CA ALA A 394 4.39 19.55 16.99
C ALA A 394 3.93 19.94 15.58
N GLN A 395 2.75 19.51 15.15
CA GLN A 395 2.19 19.88 13.85
C GLN A 395 1.97 21.39 13.70
N LYS A 396 1.62 22.08 14.79
CA LYS A 396 1.54 23.55 14.85
C LYS A 396 2.89 24.23 14.65
N SER A 397 3.95 23.70 15.25
CA SER A 397 5.33 24.17 15.03
C SER A 397 5.81 23.88 13.60
N LEU A 398 5.35 22.78 12.99
CA LEU A 398 5.66 22.44 11.59
C LEU A 398 4.94 23.35 10.59
N ALA A 399 3.82 23.97 10.98
CA ALA A 399 3.06 24.94 10.17
C ALA A 399 2.65 24.39 8.79
N ALA A 400 2.12 23.16 8.76
CA ALA A 400 1.42 22.59 7.60
C ALA A 400 -0.04 23.08 7.55
N ASP A 401 -0.62 23.21 6.36
CA ASP A 401 -1.98 23.71 6.17
C ASP A 401 -3.06 22.76 6.68
N ILE A 402 -2.80 21.45 6.64
CA ILE A 402 -3.72 20.42 7.13
C ILE A 402 -3.00 19.54 8.15
N ILE A 403 -3.62 19.30 9.30
CA ILE A 403 -3.09 18.48 10.38
C ILE A 403 -4.04 17.33 10.71
N LEU A 404 -3.47 16.18 11.06
CA LEU A 404 -4.23 14.98 11.43
C LEU A 404 -4.06 14.68 12.92
N PRO A 405 -5.15 14.44 13.67
CA PRO A 405 -5.10 14.13 15.10
C PRO A 405 -4.48 12.76 15.34
N LEU A 406 -4.03 12.53 16.58
CA LEU A 406 -3.47 11.23 16.96
C LEU A 406 -4.59 10.18 17.05
N ASP A 407 -4.40 9.09 16.33
CA ASP A 407 -5.23 7.89 16.33
C ASP A 407 -4.43 6.66 16.80
N GLU A 408 -5.13 5.63 17.27
CA GLU A 408 -4.54 4.32 17.48
C GLU A 408 -4.76 3.43 16.25
N LEU A 409 -3.67 2.78 15.82
CA LEU A 409 -3.68 1.86 14.70
C LEU A 409 -3.35 0.43 15.14
N PRO A 410 -4.36 -0.39 15.46
CA PRO A 410 -4.15 -1.79 15.78
C PRO A 410 -3.81 -2.63 14.53
N PRO A 411 -3.17 -3.80 14.70
CA PRO A 411 -2.96 -4.77 13.62
C PRO A 411 -4.27 -5.25 12.98
N TYR A 412 -4.22 -5.80 11.77
CA TYR A 412 -5.43 -6.24 11.07
C TYR A 412 -6.12 -7.43 11.76
N HIS A 413 -5.33 -8.31 12.36
CA HIS A 413 -5.76 -9.59 12.90
C HIS A 413 -5.99 -9.52 14.41
N ILE A 414 -6.95 -8.69 14.84
CA ILE A 414 -7.33 -8.57 16.26
C ILE A 414 -8.81 -8.92 16.47
N SER A 415 -9.19 -9.25 17.71
CA SER A 415 -10.59 -9.46 18.05
C SER A 415 -11.38 -8.16 17.94
N GLU A 416 -12.68 -8.27 17.67
CA GLU A 416 -13.57 -7.12 17.56
C GLU A 416 -13.61 -6.29 18.84
N ASP A 417 -13.52 -6.91 20.02
CA ASP A 417 -13.46 -6.21 21.31
C ASP A 417 -12.22 -5.31 21.44
N ILE A 418 -11.05 -5.79 20.99
CA ILE A 418 -9.82 -5.00 21.01
C ILE A 418 -9.93 -3.84 20.01
N LEU A 419 -10.55 -4.10 18.84
CA LEU A 419 -10.74 -3.09 17.81
C LEU A 419 -11.71 -2.00 18.29
N ALA A 420 -12.80 -2.39 18.95
CA ALA A 420 -13.77 -1.47 19.54
C ALA A 420 -13.12 -0.61 20.63
N ALA A 421 -12.31 -1.21 21.51
CA ALA A 421 -11.55 -0.47 22.53
C ALA A 421 -10.55 0.52 21.91
N SER A 422 -9.90 0.14 20.82
CA SER A 422 -8.99 1.01 20.08
C SER A 422 -9.72 2.16 19.40
N VAL A 423 -10.86 1.91 18.74
CA VAL A 423 -11.70 2.95 18.14
C VAL A 423 -12.19 3.94 19.20
N ALA A 424 -12.65 3.44 20.35
CA ALA A 424 -13.09 4.31 21.46
C ALA A 424 -11.94 5.19 21.99
N ARG A 425 -10.71 4.67 22.07
CA ARG A 425 -9.52 5.44 22.44
C ARG A 425 -9.18 6.48 21.38
N SER A 426 -9.17 6.11 20.09
CA SER A 426 -8.96 7.06 18.99
C SER A 426 -9.95 8.20 19.06
N HIS A 427 -11.25 7.93 19.27
CA HIS A 427 -12.25 8.99 19.43
C HIS A 427 -11.96 9.96 20.58
N ARG A 428 -11.51 9.46 21.73
CA ARG A 428 -11.08 10.32 22.85
C ARG A 428 -9.83 11.13 22.52
N TRP A 429 -8.86 10.52 21.84
CA TRP A 429 -7.63 11.18 21.41
C TRP A 429 -7.89 12.25 20.34
N GLU A 430 -8.78 11.98 19.39
CA GLU A 430 -9.19 12.92 18.36
C GLU A 430 -9.95 14.10 18.97
N ALA A 431 -10.86 13.85 19.91
CA ALA A 431 -11.55 14.92 20.64
C ALA A 431 -10.59 15.81 21.45
N ARG A 432 -9.60 15.21 22.12
CA ARG A 432 -8.53 15.96 22.83
C ARG A 432 -7.66 16.76 21.87
N SER A 433 -7.31 16.16 20.73
CA SER A 433 -6.54 16.81 19.67
C SER A 433 -7.28 18.04 19.15
N LEU A 434 -8.58 17.90 18.86
CA LEU A 434 -9.43 18.99 18.38
C LEU A 434 -9.58 20.10 19.43
N LEU A 435 -9.81 19.76 20.70
CA LEU A 435 -9.83 20.76 21.77
C LEU A 435 -8.52 21.55 21.88
N HIS A 436 -7.38 20.86 21.81
CA HIS A 436 -6.07 21.50 21.85
C HIS A 436 -5.78 22.34 20.59
N HIS A 437 -6.29 21.89 19.44
CA HIS A 437 -6.26 22.66 18.20
C HIS A 437 -7.01 23.98 18.36
N ILE A 438 -8.29 23.93 18.76
CA ILE A 438 -9.20 25.07 18.93
C ILE A 438 -8.74 26.06 20.00
N LYS A 439 -8.07 25.58 21.06
CA LYS A 439 -7.57 26.44 22.14
C LYS A 439 -6.45 27.40 21.69
N GLU A 440 -5.66 27.00 20.71
CA GLU A 440 -4.58 27.82 20.16
C GLU A 440 -4.65 27.75 18.63
N PRO A 441 -5.70 28.32 18.01
CA PRO A 441 -5.90 28.20 16.58
C PRO A 441 -4.72 28.82 15.85
N ARG A 442 -4.27 28.15 14.79
CA ARG A 442 -3.32 28.66 13.80
C ARG A 442 -3.99 28.53 12.43
N GLU A 443 -3.38 29.08 11.40
CA GLU A 443 -3.83 28.99 10.01
C GLU A 443 -3.66 27.54 9.47
N GLN A 444 -4.36 26.58 10.09
CA GLN A 444 -4.26 25.15 9.82
C GLN A 444 -5.64 24.52 10.01
N ALA A 445 -6.04 23.67 9.08
CA ALA A 445 -7.25 22.86 9.17
C ALA A 445 -6.96 21.54 9.89
N CYS A 446 -7.92 21.02 10.64
CA CYS A 446 -7.82 19.72 11.31
C CYS A 446 -8.82 18.73 10.74
N TYR A 447 -8.33 17.59 10.22
CA TYR A 447 -9.19 16.54 9.67
C TYR A 447 -9.33 15.38 10.65
N GLY A 448 -10.56 15.02 11.03
CA GLY A 448 -10.82 13.85 11.88
C GLY A 448 -10.62 12.55 11.12
N ILE A 449 -10.18 11.48 11.79
CA ILE A 449 -9.82 10.22 11.14
C ILE A 449 -10.87 9.15 11.44
N ILE A 450 -11.41 8.56 10.38
CA ILE A 450 -12.38 7.48 10.51
C ILE A 450 -11.64 6.15 10.56
N HIS A 451 -11.88 5.43 11.66
CA HIS A 451 -11.35 4.09 11.95
C HIS A 451 -12.47 3.05 12.11
N GLY A 452 -12.09 1.79 12.34
CA GLY A 452 -13.04 0.68 12.50
C GLY A 452 -12.58 -0.63 11.86
N GLY A 453 -11.38 -0.67 11.28
CA GLY A 453 -10.87 -1.85 10.58
C GLY A 453 -11.85 -2.32 9.50
N SER A 454 -12.08 -3.63 9.45
CA SER A 454 -13.07 -4.26 8.57
C SER A 454 -14.48 -4.35 9.19
N SER A 455 -14.72 -3.83 10.40
CA SER A 455 -16.06 -3.87 11.04
C SER A 455 -16.90 -2.70 10.56
N THR A 456 -17.96 -3.01 9.81
CA THR A 456 -18.93 -2.05 9.27
C THR A 456 -19.59 -1.23 10.38
N GLU A 457 -19.96 -1.86 11.49
CA GLU A 457 -20.61 -1.17 12.61
C GLU A 457 -19.67 -0.20 13.32
N LEU A 458 -18.40 -0.58 13.53
CA LEU A 458 -17.40 0.33 14.10
C LEU A 458 -17.09 1.48 13.16
N ARG A 459 -16.98 1.23 11.84
CA ARG A 459 -16.82 2.28 10.82
C ARG A 459 -17.99 3.25 10.82
N LYS A 460 -19.22 2.75 10.97
CA LYS A 460 -20.44 3.57 11.04
C LYS A 460 -20.50 4.41 12.31
N ALA A 461 -20.19 3.82 13.46
CA ALA A 461 -20.10 4.53 14.73
C ALA A 461 -19.03 5.63 14.66
N SER A 462 -17.87 5.30 14.08
CA SER A 462 -16.77 6.25 13.89
C SER A 462 -17.14 7.39 12.95
N SER A 463 -17.73 7.08 11.80
CA SER A 463 -18.19 8.09 10.85
C SER A 463 -19.20 9.05 11.48
N ARG A 464 -20.17 8.54 12.26
CA ARG A 464 -21.16 9.36 12.97
C ARG A 464 -20.53 10.24 14.05
N TYR A 465 -19.63 9.69 14.85
CA TYR A 465 -18.98 10.45 15.91
C TYR A 465 -18.09 11.57 15.34
N ILE A 466 -17.18 11.22 14.42
CA ILE A 466 -16.23 12.18 13.84
C ILE A 466 -16.93 13.27 13.02
N SER A 467 -17.95 12.92 12.23
CA SER A 467 -18.73 13.92 11.49
C SER A 467 -19.58 14.85 12.36
N SER A 468 -19.89 14.42 13.60
CA SER A 468 -20.61 15.27 14.56
C SER A 468 -19.71 16.35 15.20
N LEU A 469 -18.38 16.21 15.10
CA LEU A 469 -17.42 17.18 15.60
C LEU A 469 -17.09 18.23 14.52
N PRO A 470 -16.67 19.45 14.92
CA PRO A 470 -16.37 20.52 13.97
C PRO A 470 -14.96 20.39 13.38
N PHE A 471 -14.62 19.22 12.85
CA PHE A 471 -13.44 19.04 12.01
C PHE A 471 -13.65 19.69 10.63
N ASP A 472 -12.59 20.28 10.08
CA ASP A 472 -12.61 20.98 8.79
C ASP A 472 -12.68 20.01 7.60
N GLY A 473 -12.34 18.73 7.82
CA GLY A 473 -12.40 17.66 6.83
C GLY A 473 -12.32 16.28 7.47
N PHE A 474 -12.31 15.25 6.63
CA PHE A 474 -12.23 13.87 7.07
C PHE A 474 -11.05 13.15 6.42
N ALA A 475 -10.40 12.30 7.18
CA ALA A 475 -9.47 11.31 6.67
C ALA A 475 -10.06 9.92 6.90
N VAL A 476 -9.81 8.98 5.99
CA VAL A 476 -10.21 7.58 6.15
C VAL A 476 -8.94 6.74 6.22
N GLY A 477 -8.66 6.21 7.41
CA GLY A 477 -7.46 5.43 7.71
C GLY A 477 -7.78 4.07 8.31
N GLY A 478 -6.79 3.45 8.96
CA GLY A 478 -6.93 2.09 9.49
C GLY A 478 -6.75 1.03 8.43
N SER A 479 -7.13 -0.21 8.76
CA SER A 479 -7.22 -1.23 7.72
C SER A 479 -8.41 -0.99 6.81
N LEU A 480 -8.13 -0.89 5.51
CA LEU A 480 -9.08 -0.63 4.44
C LEU A 480 -9.34 -1.89 3.60
N GLY A 481 -9.30 -3.07 4.22
CA GLY A 481 -9.53 -4.36 3.56
C GLY A 481 -8.29 -4.97 2.90
N LYS A 482 -8.40 -6.25 2.54
CA LYS A 482 -7.33 -7.04 1.90
C LYS A 482 -7.42 -7.07 0.38
N THR A 483 -8.62 -6.85 -0.16
CA THR A 483 -8.91 -6.88 -1.58
C THR A 483 -9.40 -5.52 -2.05
N SER A 484 -9.30 -5.27 -3.35
CA SER A 484 -9.87 -4.05 -3.96
C SER A 484 -11.38 -3.96 -3.76
N GLU A 485 -12.07 -5.10 -3.68
CA GLU A 485 -13.52 -5.18 -3.45
C GLU A 485 -13.88 -4.81 -2.02
N GLU A 486 -13.18 -5.36 -1.03
CA GLU A 486 -13.37 -5.01 0.39
C GLU A 486 -13.07 -3.53 0.62
N LEU A 487 -11.97 -3.02 0.04
CA LEU A 487 -11.64 -1.59 0.08
C LEU A 487 -12.79 -0.73 -0.46
N PHE A 488 -13.30 -1.08 -1.64
CA PHE A 488 -14.38 -0.33 -2.26
C PHE A 488 -15.67 -0.39 -1.44
N GLU A 489 -16.03 -1.55 -0.89
CA GLU A 489 -17.22 -1.71 -0.05
C GLU A 489 -17.13 -0.87 1.23
N ILE A 490 -15.98 -0.91 1.92
CA ILE A 490 -15.73 -0.09 3.11
C ILE A 490 -15.87 1.39 2.77
N MET A 491 -15.21 1.83 1.69
CA MET A 491 -15.24 3.23 1.29
C MET A 491 -16.62 3.67 0.81
N GLN A 492 -17.37 2.82 0.11
CA GLN A 492 -18.73 3.13 -0.33
C GLN A 492 -19.65 3.36 0.86
N ASN A 493 -19.54 2.51 1.89
CA ASN A 493 -20.30 2.66 3.13
C ASN A 493 -19.92 3.94 3.87
N VAL A 494 -18.62 4.20 4.08
CA VAL A 494 -18.13 5.40 4.77
C VAL A 494 -18.59 6.67 4.05
N MET A 495 -18.42 6.75 2.73
CA MET A 495 -18.87 7.90 1.93
C MET A 495 -20.40 8.07 1.94
N GLY A 496 -21.16 7.01 2.20
CA GLY A 496 -22.61 7.07 2.38
C GLY A 496 -23.05 7.61 3.75
N TRP A 497 -22.15 7.63 4.75
CA TRP A 497 -22.44 8.14 6.10
C TRP A 497 -21.85 9.51 6.38
N LEU A 498 -20.83 9.93 5.62
CA LEU A 498 -20.21 11.23 5.79
C LEU A 498 -21.00 12.34 5.10
N PRO A 499 -21.01 13.55 5.69
CA PRO A 499 -21.56 14.71 5.02
C PRO A 499 -20.65 15.10 3.84
N ARG A 500 -21.26 15.62 2.78
CA ARG A 500 -20.56 15.96 1.52
C ARG A 500 -20.07 17.40 1.47
N ASP A 501 -20.26 18.17 2.52
CA ASP A 501 -19.88 19.58 2.65
C ASP A 501 -18.42 19.79 3.05
N ARG A 502 -17.64 18.71 3.18
CA ARG A 502 -16.23 18.74 3.58
C ARG A 502 -15.37 17.78 2.74
N PRO A 503 -14.05 18.02 2.65
CA PRO A 503 -13.15 17.16 1.89
C PRO A 503 -12.88 15.83 2.59
N VAL A 504 -12.63 14.78 1.80
CA VAL A 504 -12.28 13.44 2.26
C VAL A 504 -10.91 13.03 1.71
N HIS A 505 -9.96 12.81 2.61
CA HIS A 505 -8.62 12.31 2.34
C HIS A 505 -8.52 10.80 2.61
N VAL A 506 -8.05 10.02 1.64
CA VAL A 506 -7.90 8.57 1.80
C VAL A 506 -6.45 8.24 2.09
N LEU A 507 -6.21 7.67 3.28
CA LEU A 507 -4.86 7.44 3.79
C LEU A 507 -4.22 6.18 3.19
N GLY A 508 -3.04 6.33 2.58
CA GLY A 508 -2.13 5.24 2.25
C GLY A 508 -2.48 4.38 1.03
N ILE A 509 -3.39 4.83 0.15
CA ILE A 509 -3.76 4.09 -1.06
C ILE A 509 -2.83 4.44 -2.23
N ALA A 510 -2.22 3.41 -2.80
CA ALA A 510 -1.07 3.51 -3.69
C ALA A 510 -1.36 3.28 -5.17
N ASP A 511 -2.45 2.59 -5.49
CA ASP A 511 -2.64 2.02 -6.82
C ASP A 511 -3.59 2.87 -7.69
N PRO A 512 -3.21 3.14 -8.95
CA PRO A 512 -4.01 3.92 -9.89
C PRO A 512 -5.47 3.47 -10.05
N ILE A 513 -5.71 2.16 -10.01
CA ILE A 513 -7.03 1.56 -10.25
C ILE A 513 -7.96 1.85 -9.08
N ASN A 514 -7.54 1.59 -7.85
CA ASN A 514 -8.35 1.88 -6.67
C ASN A 514 -8.51 3.39 -6.50
N ILE A 515 -7.49 4.20 -6.77
CA ILE A 515 -7.62 5.67 -6.72
C ILE A 515 -8.75 6.15 -7.64
N THR A 516 -8.72 5.77 -8.91
CA THR A 516 -9.75 6.17 -9.89
C THR A 516 -11.13 5.64 -9.49
N ARG A 517 -11.20 4.41 -8.98
CA ARG A 517 -12.43 3.78 -8.50
C ARG A 517 -12.98 4.46 -7.23
N LEU A 518 -12.15 4.85 -6.28
CA LEU A 518 -12.57 5.51 -5.04
C LEU A 518 -12.98 6.97 -5.28
N ALA A 519 -12.39 7.64 -6.26
CA ALA A 519 -12.84 8.96 -6.67
C ALA A 519 -14.29 8.96 -7.16
N THR A 520 -14.79 7.86 -7.75
CA THR A 520 -16.21 7.73 -8.15
C THR A 520 -17.18 7.72 -6.98
N LEU A 521 -16.68 7.44 -5.76
CA LEU A 521 -17.45 7.52 -4.52
C LEU A 521 -17.44 8.93 -3.90
N GLY A 522 -16.69 9.87 -4.47
CA GLY A 522 -16.55 11.25 -3.99
C GLY A 522 -15.35 11.49 -3.06
N CYS A 523 -14.37 10.58 -3.04
CA CYS A 523 -13.11 10.79 -2.32
C CYS A 523 -12.24 11.85 -3.04
N ASP A 524 -11.61 12.75 -2.29
CA ASP A 524 -11.00 13.96 -2.85
C ASP A 524 -9.48 13.91 -2.98
N THR A 525 -8.76 13.33 -2.01
CA THR A 525 -7.29 13.30 -2.07
C THR A 525 -6.74 11.97 -1.59
N PHE A 526 -5.59 11.57 -2.14
CA PHE A 526 -5.01 10.23 -1.92
C PHE A 526 -3.50 10.35 -1.73
N ASP A 527 -2.99 9.92 -0.57
CA ASP A 527 -1.55 9.92 -0.33
C ASP A 527 -0.89 8.56 -0.59
N SER A 528 0.33 8.61 -1.14
CA SER A 528 1.15 7.42 -1.24
C SER A 528 2.62 7.68 -1.49
N CYS A 529 3.49 6.86 -0.89
CA CYS A 529 4.90 6.77 -1.25
C CYS A 529 5.17 5.88 -2.49
N HIS A 530 4.13 5.29 -3.10
CA HIS A 530 4.29 4.27 -4.14
C HIS A 530 5.07 4.75 -5.36
N ALA A 531 4.75 5.93 -5.90
CA ALA A 531 5.41 6.48 -7.08
C ALA A 531 6.94 6.55 -6.91
N THR A 532 7.40 7.16 -5.82
CA THR A 532 8.85 7.25 -5.53
C THR A 532 9.43 5.89 -5.19
N ARG A 533 8.70 5.03 -4.46
CA ARG A 533 9.18 3.68 -4.12
C ARG A 533 9.41 2.83 -5.37
N VAL A 534 8.46 2.79 -6.30
CA VAL A 534 8.57 2.06 -7.56
C VAL A 534 9.73 2.60 -8.40
N GLY A 535 9.92 3.92 -8.42
CA GLY A 535 11.02 4.57 -9.13
C GLY A 535 12.39 4.14 -8.60
N ARG A 536 12.57 4.21 -7.27
CA ARG A 536 13.80 3.73 -6.59
C ARG A 536 14.06 2.24 -6.80
N HIS A 537 13.04 1.43 -7.06
CA HIS A 537 13.17 0.01 -7.36
C HIS A 537 13.31 -0.29 -8.87
N GLY A 538 13.57 0.71 -9.70
CA GLY A 538 13.94 0.51 -11.10
C GLY A 538 12.76 0.27 -12.04
N ALA A 539 11.57 0.78 -11.70
CA ALA A 539 10.39 0.67 -12.54
C ALA A 539 9.69 2.02 -12.76
N MET A 540 9.03 2.14 -13.91
CA MET A 540 8.25 3.31 -14.31
C MET A 540 6.76 2.94 -14.36
N LEU A 541 5.89 3.82 -13.86
CA LEU A 541 4.44 3.67 -13.95
C LEU A 541 3.97 3.99 -15.37
N THR A 542 3.05 3.19 -15.90
CA THR A 542 2.40 3.39 -17.20
C THR A 542 0.94 2.97 -17.11
N GLU A 543 0.12 3.32 -18.11
CA GLU A 543 -1.30 2.98 -18.15
C GLU A 543 -1.54 1.45 -18.21
N ILE A 544 -0.61 0.70 -18.78
CA ILE A 544 -0.69 -0.77 -18.90
C ILE A 544 0.05 -1.51 -17.75
N GLY A 545 0.50 -0.76 -16.73
CA GLY A 545 1.21 -1.30 -15.57
C GLY A 545 2.70 -0.90 -15.50
N ASN A 546 3.47 -1.56 -14.64
CA ASN A 546 4.83 -1.12 -14.35
C ASN A 546 5.83 -1.61 -15.42
N LEU A 547 6.49 -0.66 -16.11
CA LEU A 547 7.61 -0.93 -17.00
C LEU A 547 8.88 -1.20 -16.17
N ARG A 548 9.40 -2.43 -16.23
CA ARG A 548 10.65 -2.80 -15.56
C ARG A 548 11.84 -2.35 -16.41
N VAL A 549 12.48 -1.26 -16.02
CA VAL A 549 13.56 -0.63 -16.80
C VAL A 549 14.76 -1.57 -17.00
N ALA A 550 15.07 -2.40 -16.00
CA ALA A 550 16.18 -3.37 -16.02
C ALA A 550 15.99 -4.60 -16.96
N ALA A 551 14.87 -4.72 -17.68
CA ALA A 551 14.63 -5.83 -18.61
C ALA A 551 15.66 -5.85 -19.75
N GLY A 552 16.11 -7.06 -20.15
CA GLY A 552 17.23 -7.22 -21.11
C GLY A 552 16.98 -6.58 -22.47
N ASP A 553 15.74 -6.67 -22.96
CA ASP A 553 15.32 -6.12 -24.27
C ASP A 553 15.44 -4.59 -24.33
N HIS A 554 15.56 -3.91 -23.18
CA HIS A 554 15.70 -2.47 -23.12
C HIS A 554 17.14 -1.99 -23.35
N LYS A 555 18.15 -2.88 -23.34
CA LYS A 555 19.57 -2.52 -23.45
C LYS A 555 19.90 -1.68 -24.68
N SER A 556 19.23 -1.94 -25.80
CA SER A 556 19.40 -1.23 -27.08
C SER A 556 18.16 -0.43 -27.50
N ALA A 557 17.21 -0.21 -26.59
CA ALA A 557 16.00 0.55 -26.85
C ALA A 557 16.27 2.07 -26.81
N HIS A 558 16.81 2.64 -27.89
CA HIS A 558 17.12 4.08 -27.99
C HIS A 558 15.89 5.00 -28.20
N ARG A 559 14.68 4.47 -28.00
CA ARG A 559 13.42 5.24 -28.02
C ARG A 559 13.17 5.94 -26.68
N THR A 560 12.16 6.81 -26.66
CA THR A 560 11.63 7.37 -25.40
C THR A 560 11.19 6.25 -24.45
N PRO A 561 11.31 6.40 -23.11
CA PRO A 561 11.02 5.36 -22.15
C PRO A 561 9.55 4.92 -22.16
N VAL A 562 8.64 5.91 -22.13
CA VAL A 562 7.19 5.72 -22.11
C VAL A 562 6.59 6.61 -23.17
N ASP A 563 5.87 6.01 -24.10
CA ASP A 563 5.26 6.71 -25.22
C ASP A 563 4.20 7.72 -24.73
N ASN A 564 4.08 8.85 -25.43
CA ASN A 564 3.14 9.93 -25.12
C ASN A 564 3.29 10.56 -23.71
N CYS A 565 4.43 10.36 -23.05
CA CYS A 565 4.73 11.02 -21.78
C CYS A 565 5.58 12.28 -21.99
N SER A 566 5.07 13.43 -21.55
CA SER A 566 5.74 14.73 -21.63
C SER A 566 6.59 15.07 -20.39
N CYS A 567 6.86 14.12 -19.50
CA CYS A 567 7.69 14.37 -18.33
C CYS A 567 9.15 14.69 -18.73
N PRO A 568 9.92 15.40 -17.90
CA PRO A 568 11.32 15.73 -18.20
C PRO A 568 12.18 14.49 -18.47
N THR A 569 11.91 13.37 -17.79
CA THR A 569 12.64 12.12 -17.99
C THR A 569 12.40 11.53 -19.39
N CYS A 570 11.15 11.46 -19.83
CA CYS A 570 10.80 10.81 -21.10
C CYS A 570 11.14 11.66 -22.32
N THR A 571 11.13 12.98 -22.17
CA THR A 571 11.49 13.93 -23.24
C THR A 571 13.00 14.04 -23.44
N THR A 572 13.80 13.74 -22.42
CA THR A 572 15.26 13.95 -22.45
C THR A 572 16.05 12.65 -22.66
N TYR A 573 15.64 11.54 -22.04
CA TYR A 573 16.46 10.32 -21.96
C TYR A 573 15.86 9.17 -22.75
N SER A 574 16.70 8.27 -23.26
CA SER A 574 16.25 7.03 -23.89
C SER A 574 16.04 5.92 -22.87
N LEU A 575 15.20 4.93 -23.22
CA LEU A 575 15.00 3.74 -22.39
C LEU A 575 16.30 2.95 -22.16
N ALA A 576 17.16 2.87 -23.19
CA ALA A 576 18.48 2.24 -23.12
C ALA A 576 19.41 2.92 -22.10
N TYR A 577 19.39 4.26 -22.05
CA TYR A 577 20.18 4.99 -21.06
C TYR A 577 19.68 4.73 -19.64
N LEU A 578 18.37 4.79 -19.41
CA LEU A 578 17.80 4.45 -18.10
C LEU A 578 18.09 3.00 -17.70
N HIS A 579 18.02 2.07 -18.65
CA HIS A 579 18.41 0.67 -18.44
C HIS A 579 19.86 0.56 -17.96
N HIS A 580 20.78 1.24 -18.63
CA HIS A 580 22.19 1.29 -18.25
C HIS A 580 22.37 1.82 -16.81
N LEU A 581 21.77 2.97 -16.48
CA LEU A 581 21.88 3.58 -15.15
C LEU A 581 21.32 2.66 -14.05
N VAL A 582 20.17 2.03 -14.29
CA VAL A 582 19.57 1.08 -13.34
C VAL A 582 20.46 -0.15 -13.16
N LYS A 583 21.08 -0.67 -14.22
CA LYS A 583 22.01 -1.81 -14.14
C LYS A 583 23.32 -1.45 -13.44
N ALA A 584 23.80 -0.23 -13.61
CA ALA A 584 24.99 0.30 -12.96
C ALA A 584 24.76 0.67 -11.49
N ASN A 585 23.51 0.66 -11.01
CA ASN A 585 23.11 1.15 -9.68
C ASN A 585 23.46 2.63 -9.45
N GLU A 586 23.41 3.45 -10.51
CA GLU A 586 23.66 4.87 -10.40
C GLU A 586 22.53 5.57 -9.63
N PRO A 587 22.82 6.38 -8.59
CA PRO A 587 21.80 7.02 -7.76
C PRO A 587 20.80 7.88 -8.56
N ILE A 588 21.26 8.52 -9.64
CA ILE A 588 20.43 9.36 -10.51
C ILE A 588 19.30 8.56 -11.19
N ALA A 589 19.44 7.24 -11.37
CA ALA A 589 18.37 6.40 -11.90
C ALA A 589 17.11 6.50 -11.04
N ALA A 590 17.27 6.44 -9.71
CA ALA A 590 16.17 6.56 -8.77
C ALA A 590 15.44 7.91 -8.91
N THR A 591 16.20 9.00 -9.11
CA THR A 591 15.65 10.34 -9.34
C THR A 591 14.84 10.38 -10.62
N LEU A 592 15.42 10.01 -11.76
CA LEU A 592 14.77 10.10 -13.07
C LEU A 592 13.49 9.27 -13.14
N LEU A 593 13.51 8.07 -12.58
CA LEU A 593 12.34 7.19 -12.56
C LEU A 593 11.25 7.70 -11.60
N SER A 594 11.64 8.29 -10.45
CA SER A 594 10.68 8.86 -9.50
C SER A 594 10.02 10.14 -10.03
N VAL A 595 10.77 10.98 -10.76
CA VAL A 595 10.25 12.16 -11.47
C VAL A 595 9.14 11.74 -12.45
N HIS A 596 9.40 10.74 -13.28
CA HIS A 596 8.38 10.19 -14.20
C HIS A 596 7.16 9.66 -13.43
N ASN A 597 7.37 8.90 -12.36
CA ASN A 597 6.25 8.29 -11.62
C ASN A 597 5.37 9.32 -10.92
N ILE A 598 5.95 10.39 -10.34
CA ILE A 598 5.16 11.48 -9.76
C ILE A 598 4.37 12.19 -10.85
N TYR A 599 5.02 12.52 -11.97
CA TYR A 599 4.35 13.14 -13.12
C TYR A 599 3.16 12.32 -13.61
N PHE A 600 3.36 11.00 -13.76
CA PHE A 600 2.30 10.07 -14.16
C PHE A 600 1.08 10.15 -13.22
N MET A 601 1.30 10.17 -11.91
CA MET A 601 0.20 10.26 -10.93
C MET A 601 -0.52 11.61 -10.99
N VAL A 602 0.22 12.72 -11.17
CA VAL A 602 -0.37 14.05 -11.31
C VAL A 602 -1.21 14.14 -12.60
N GLU A 603 -0.68 13.69 -13.73
CA GLU A 603 -1.42 13.68 -15.00
C GLU A 603 -2.64 12.76 -14.97
N MET A 604 -2.54 11.61 -14.29
CA MET A 604 -3.68 10.72 -14.07
C MET A 604 -4.82 11.45 -13.32
N MET A 605 -4.49 12.21 -12.27
CA MET A 605 -5.48 12.99 -11.53
C MET A 605 -6.09 14.10 -12.37
N LYS A 606 -5.29 14.78 -13.21
CA LYS A 606 -5.81 15.77 -14.16
C LYS A 606 -6.77 15.16 -15.18
N LYS A 607 -6.42 14.00 -15.76
CA LYS A 607 -7.32 13.27 -16.67
C LYS A 607 -8.64 12.91 -15.98
N LEU A 608 -8.56 12.40 -14.75
CA LEU A 608 -9.74 12.07 -13.95
C LEU A 608 -10.59 13.31 -13.63
N HIS A 609 -9.95 14.43 -13.26
CA HIS A 609 -10.61 15.71 -13.05
C HIS A 609 -11.40 16.14 -14.29
N PHE A 610 -10.80 16.12 -15.49
CA PHE A 610 -11.50 16.45 -16.72
C PHE A 610 -12.64 15.48 -17.04
N ALA A 611 -12.44 14.18 -16.82
CA ALA A 611 -13.48 13.19 -17.03
C ALA A 611 -14.69 13.41 -16.10
N ILE A 612 -14.47 13.87 -14.86
CA ILE A 612 -15.55 14.24 -13.94
C ILE A 612 -16.29 15.49 -14.42
N LEU A 613 -15.57 16.54 -14.85
CA LEU A 613 -16.18 17.76 -15.43
C LEU A 613 -17.06 17.45 -16.64
N ASN A 614 -16.63 16.50 -17.49
CA ASN A 614 -17.35 16.07 -18.67
C ASN A 614 -18.47 15.05 -18.37
N ASN A 615 -18.68 14.66 -17.10
CA ASN A 615 -19.61 13.61 -16.70
C ASN A 615 -19.35 12.24 -17.37
N GLU A 616 -18.08 11.91 -17.59
CA GLU A 616 -17.67 10.62 -18.14
C GLU A 616 -17.54 9.54 -17.06
N VAL A 617 -17.37 9.94 -15.80
CA VAL A 617 -17.10 9.08 -14.63
C VAL A 617 -18.24 9.02 -13.64
#